data_AF-A0A965CYZ1-F1
#
_entry.id   AF-A0A965CYZ1-F1
#
_cell.length_a   1.000
_cell.length_b   1.000
_cell.length_c   1.000
_cell.angle_alpha   90.00
_cell.angle_beta   90.00
_cell.angle_gamma   90.00
#
_symmetry.space_group_name_H-M   'P 1'
#
loop_
_entity.id
_entity.type
_entity.pdbx_description
1 polymer ?
#
loop_
_entity_poly.entity_id
_entity_poly.type
_entity_poly.pdbx_seq_one_letter_code
_entity_poly.pdbx_strand_id
1 'polypeptide(L)'
;MSEQSTYNYKVVRQFAIMTVVWGIVGMLVGVIIAAQLIWPDLNFGPWLTYGRLRPLHTNAVIFAFGGCALFATSYYAVQRTCHVRLFSDTLAAFTFWGWQLIILLAAVTLPLGISSGKEYAELEWPIDILITLVWVAYAVVFFGTLITRKISHIYVANWFFGAFILTVAVLHLVNSAAIPVSLTKSYSAYAGVQDAMIQWWYGHNAVGFFLTAGFLGIMYYFIPKQAGRPVYSYRLSVVHFWALIFTYMWAGPHHLHYTALPDWAQSIGMLFSLILLAPSWGGMINGIMTLSGAWHKLRDDPILKFLVTSLSFYGMSTFEGPMMSIKTVNALS
;
A
#
# COMPACT_ATOMS: atom_id res chain seq x y z
N MET A 1 41.98 2.67 9.15
CA MET A 1 40.97 3.27 8.26
C MET A 1 39.63 2.63 8.55
N SER A 2 38.86 3.23 9.47
CA SER A 2 37.50 2.80 9.76
C SER A 2 36.59 3.26 8.63
N GLU A 3 36.33 2.40 7.65
CA GLU A 3 35.24 2.64 6.70
C GLU A 3 33.95 2.79 7.51
N GLN A 4 33.51 4.04 7.64
CA GLN A 4 32.36 4.40 8.42
C GLN A 4 31.15 3.85 7.67
N SER A 5 30.66 2.74 8.21
CA SER A 5 29.39 2.00 8.06
C SER A 5 28.14 2.89 7.94
N THR A 6 28.16 3.84 7.01
CA THR A 6 27.08 4.75 6.72
C THR A 6 26.04 4.01 5.88
N TYR A 7 24.77 4.19 6.22
CA TYR A 7 23.60 3.47 5.68
C TYR A 7 23.65 3.18 4.16
N ASN A 8 22.98 2.12 3.72
CA ASN A 8 22.82 1.83 2.29
C ASN A 8 21.78 2.78 1.68
N TYR A 9 22.24 3.86 1.06
CA TYR A 9 21.38 4.78 0.29
C TYR A 9 21.30 4.47 -1.20
N LYS A 10 22.04 3.49 -1.70
CA LYS A 10 21.99 3.15 -3.14
C LYS A 10 20.58 2.69 -3.51
N VAL A 11 20.08 1.68 -2.80
CA VAL A 11 18.74 1.12 -3.03
C VAL A 11 17.63 2.14 -2.77
N VAL A 12 17.79 2.97 -1.74
CA VAL A 12 16.83 4.04 -1.42
C VAL A 12 16.75 5.05 -2.56
N ARG A 13 17.89 5.48 -3.11
CA ARG A 13 17.93 6.44 -4.22
C ARG A 13 17.32 5.84 -5.48
N GLN A 14 17.64 4.58 -5.78
CA GLN A 14 17.06 3.86 -6.92
C GLN A 14 15.54 3.81 -6.83
N PHE A 15 14.98 3.37 -5.69
CA PHE A 15 13.54 3.37 -5.50
C PHE A 15 12.94 4.77 -5.50
N ALA A 16 13.55 5.77 -4.87
CA ALA A 16 13.03 7.13 -4.85
C ALA A 16 12.92 7.75 -6.26
N ILE A 17 13.93 7.52 -7.12
CA ILE A 17 13.87 7.95 -8.54
C ILE A 17 12.73 7.21 -9.25
N MET A 18 12.65 5.89 -9.08
CA MET A 18 11.61 5.09 -9.74
C MET A 18 10.21 5.37 -9.22
N THR A 19 10.04 5.81 -7.97
CA THR A 19 8.78 6.34 -7.45
C THR A 19 8.31 7.51 -8.30
N VAL A 20 9.18 8.47 -8.60
CA VAL A 20 8.80 9.63 -9.43
C VAL A 20 8.48 9.19 -10.85
N VAL A 21 9.31 8.33 -11.46
CA VAL A 21 9.08 7.80 -12.81
C VAL A 21 7.74 7.09 -12.92
N TRP A 22 7.46 6.16 -12.01
CA TRP A 22 6.20 5.40 -12.02
C TRP A 22 5.00 6.23 -11.57
N GLY A 23 5.20 7.26 -10.76
CA GLY A 23 4.17 8.26 -10.46
C GLY A 23 3.72 8.97 -11.72
N ILE A 24 4.66 9.45 -12.53
CA ILE A 24 4.37 10.10 -13.81
C ILE A 24 3.65 9.13 -14.76
N VAL A 25 4.19 7.92 -14.94
CA VAL A 25 3.59 6.91 -15.85
C VAL A 25 2.20 6.52 -15.39
N GLY A 26 2.02 6.13 -14.12
CA GLY A 26 0.74 5.67 -13.59
C GLY A 26 -0.33 6.75 -13.66
N MET A 27 0.00 7.99 -13.25
CA MET A 27 -0.95 9.11 -13.32
C MET A 27 -1.26 9.53 -14.76
N LEU A 28 -0.29 9.46 -15.68
CA LEU A 28 -0.52 9.73 -17.10
C LEU A 28 -1.48 8.70 -17.72
N VAL A 29 -1.30 7.40 -17.45
CA VAL A 29 -2.28 6.39 -17.88
C VAL A 29 -3.65 6.66 -17.26
N GLY A 30 -3.70 7.16 -16.02
CA GLY A 30 -4.93 7.63 -15.36
C GLY A 30 -5.63 8.75 -16.15
N VAL A 31 -4.89 9.75 -16.60
CA VAL A 31 -5.42 10.83 -17.46
C VAL A 31 -5.92 10.29 -18.79
N ILE A 32 -5.20 9.34 -19.41
CA ILE A 32 -5.60 8.71 -20.67
C ILE A 32 -6.94 7.97 -20.51
N ILE A 33 -7.07 7.10 -19.51
CA ILE A 33 -8.31 6.34 -19.31
C ILE A 33 -9.48 7.23 -18.87
N ALA A 34 -9.21 8.34 -18.15
CA ALA A 34 -10.21 9.35 -17.86
C ALA A 34 -10.70 10.05 -19.14
N ALA A 35 -9.79 10.39 -20.07
CA ALA A 35 -10.16 10.94 -21.36
C ALA A 35 -10.96 9.94 -22.21
N GLN A 36 -10.65 8.64 -22.14
CA GLN A 36 -11.42 7.58 -22.83
C GLN A 36 -12.86 7.44 -22.34
N LEU A 37 -13.16 7.81 -21.09
CA LEU A 37 -14.54 7.84 -20.57
C LEU A 37 -15.37 9.00 -21.14
N ILE A 38 -14.71 10.11 -21.50
CA ILE A 38 -15.36 11.30 -22.08
C ILE A 38 -15.43 11.18 -23.60
N TRP A 39 -14.35 10.75 -24.23
CA TRP A 39 -14.20 10.61 -25.68
C TRP A 39 -13.86 9.15 -26.02
N PRO A 40 -14.88 8.30 -26.25
CA PRO A 40 -14.68 6.89 -26.55
C PRO A 40 -13.80 6.62 -27.78
N ASP A 41 -13.70 7.56 -28.73
CA ASP A 41 -12.84 7.48 -29.91
C ASP A 41 -11.33 7.37 -29.56
N LEU A 42 -10.94 7.71 -28.33
CA LEU A 42 -9.58 7.52 -27.83
C LEU A 42 -9.25 6.07 -27.45
N ASN A 43 -10.18 5.12 -27.65
CA ASN A 43 -9.93 3.69 -27.46
C ASN A 43 -9.30 3.07 -28.71
N PHE A 44 -7.96 2.97 -28.74
CA PHE A 44 -7.23 2.39 -29.86
C PHE A 44 -6.98 0.88 -29.66
N GLY A 45 -7.73 0.06 -30.39
CA GLY A 45 -7.66 -1.39 -30.29
C GLY A 45 -6.40 -2.02 -30.92
N PRO A 46 -5.99 -3.22 -30.47
CA PRO A 46 -6.60 -3.97 -29.37
C PRO A 46 -6.04 -3.63 -27.98
N TRP A 47 -4.88 -2.97 -27.90
CA TRP A 47 -4.10 -2.86 -26.65
C TRP A 47 -4.45 -1.64 -25.79
N LEU A 48 -4.78 -0.51 -26.43
CA LEU A 48 -4.98 0.78 -25.75
C LEU A 48 -6.48 1.07 -25.53
N THR A 49 -7.23 0.03 -25.16
CA THR A 49 -8.64 0.15 -24.79
C THR A 49 -8.78 0.33 -23.28
N TYR A 50 -9.83 1.03 -22.84
CA TYR A 50 -10.10 1.31 -21.44
C TYR A 50 -10.05 0.06 -20.56
N GLY A 51 -10.66 -1.04 -21.03
CA GLY A 51 -10.71 -2.31 -20.28
C GLY A 51 -9.33 -2.91 -19.99
N ARG A 52 -8.32 -2.65 -20.85
CA ARG A 52 -6.94 -3.15 -20.65
C ARG A 52 -6.04 -2.12 -19.95
N LEU A 53 -6.27 -0.84 -20.20
CA LEU A 53 -5.48 0.23 -19.58
C LEU A 53 -5.91 0.53 -18.14
N ARG A 54 -7.17 0.28 -17.75
CA ARG A 54 -7.63 0.43 -16.36
C ARG A 54 -6.80 -0.39 -15.36
N PRO A 55 -6.64 -1.72 -15.51
CA PRO A 55 -5.79 -2.47 -14.58
C PRO A 55 -4.32 -2.09 -14.67
N LEU A 56 -3.83 -1.63 -15.84
CA LEU A 56 -2.47 -1.08 -15.95
C LEU A 56 -2.30 0.19 -15.11
N HIS A 57 -3.24 1.13 -15.20
CA HIS A 57 -3.26 2.33 -14.35
C HIS A 57 -3.25 1.94 -12.86
N THR A 58 -4.15 1.05 -12.45
CA THR A 58 -4.26 0.57 -11.08
C THR A 58 -2.94 -0.01 -10.58
N ASN A 59 -2.34 -0.92 -11.33
CA ASN A 59 -1.07 -1.56 -10.94
C ASN A 59 0.10 -0.57 -10.94
N ALA A 60 0.16 0.34 -11.91
CA ALA A 60 1.20 1.36 -11.99
C ALA A 60 1.09 2.38 -10.84
N VAL A 61 -0.11 2.83 -10.48
CA VAL A 61 -0.25 3.83 -9.41
C VAL A 61 -0.11 3.21 -8.02
N ILE A 62 -0.58 1.98 -7.80
CA ILE A 62 -0.51 1.33 -6.48
C ILE A 62 0.84 0.65 -6.29
N PHE A 63 1.19 -0.33 -7.13
CA PHE A 63 2.36 -1.18 -6.90
C PHE A 63 3.64 -0.59 -7.46
N ALA A 64 3.59 0.15 -8.58
CA ALA A 64 4.78 0.81 -9.09
C ALA A 64 5.08 2.12 -8.33
N PHE A 65 4.21 3.12 -8.39
CA PHE A 65 4.37 4.38 -7.65
C PHE A 65 4.36 4.16 -6.12
N GLY A 66 3.24 3.66 -5.58
CA GLY A 66 3.10 3.43 -4.15
C GLY A 66 4.10 2.40 -3.62
N GLY A 67 4.33 1.30 -4.34
CA GLY A 67 5.30 0.28 -3.93
C GLY A 67 6.73 0.80 -3.90
N CYS A 68 7.21 1.47 -4.95
CA CYS A 68 8.53 2.09 -4.92
C CYS A 68 8.65 3.13 -3.80
N ALA A 69 7.58 3.91 -3.53
CA ALA A 69 7.56 4.86 -2.42
C ALA A 69 7.74 4.14 -1.08
N LEU A 70 7.02 3.03 -0.86
CA LEU A 70 7.14 2.21 0.35
C LEU A 70 8.54 1.59 0.48
N PHE A 71 9.11 1.04 -0.58
CA PHE A 71 10.48 0.50 -0.55
C PHE A 71 11.52 1.58 -0.20
N ALA A 72 11.47 2.73 -0.86
CA ALA A 72 12.40 3.83 -0.60
C ALA A 72 12.30 4.30 0.87
N THR A 73 11.07 4.55 1.33
CA THR A 73 10.81 5.12 2.65
C THR A 73 11.06 4.14 3.78
N SER A 74 10.67 2.87 3.63
CA SER A 74 10.91 1.85 4.64
C SER A 74 12.41 1.56 4.80
N TYR A 75 13.16 1.39 3.70
CA TYR A 75 14.61 1.19 3.74
C TYR A 75 15.35 2.40 4.27
N TYR A 76 14.87 3.63 4.02
CA TYR A 76 15.43 4.84 4.61
C TYR A 76 15.15 4.92 6.12
N ALA A 77 13.90 4.69 6.52
CA ALA A 77 13.41 4.86 7.88
C ALA A 77 13.93 3.77 8.82
N VAL A 78 13.87 2.50 8.42
CA VAL A 78 14.28 1.37 9.28
C VAL A 78 15.76 1.47 9.66
N GLN A 79 16.61 1.82 8.70
CA GLN A 79 18.04 2.03 8.94
C GLN A 79 18.28 3.09 10.01
N ARG A 80 17.65 4.25 9.88
CA ARG A 80 17.85 5.38 10.80
C ARG A 80 17.21 5.19 12.15
N THR A 81 16.02 4.59 12.19
CA THR A 81 15.31 4.34 13.45
C THR A 81 15.93 3.19 14.25
N CYS A 82 16.71 2.32 13.60
CA CYS A 82 17.46 1.24 14.25
C CYS A 82 18.97 1.51 14.41
N HIS A 83 19.47 2.59 13.81
CA HIS A 83 20.87 3.00 13.81
C HIS A 83 21.84 1.95 13.26
N VAL A 84 21.39 1.24 12.21
CA VAL A 84 22.15 0.21 11.52
C VAL A 84 21.93 0.29 10.01
N ARG A 85 22.91 -0.20 9.25
CA ARG A 85 22.77 -0.42 7.80
C ARG A 85 21.72 -1.51 7.54
N LEU A 86 21.14 -1.53 6.34
CA LEU A 86 20.30 -2.65 5.90
C LEU A 86 21.02 -3.99 6.10
N PHE A 87 20.24 -5.00 6.49
CA PHE A 87 20.74 -6.34 6.81
C PHE A 87 21.52 -7.02 5.68
N SER A 88 21.09 -6.82 4.42
CA SER A 88 21.78 -7.36 3.25
C SER A 88 21.64 -6.42 2.05
N ASP A 89 22.78 -5.89 1.59
CA ASP A 89 22.83 -5.00 0.43
C ASP A 89 22.48 -5.72 -0.87
N THR A 90 22.94 -6.97 -1.02
CA THR A 90 22.64 -7.82 -2.19
C THR A 90 21.16 -8.12 -2.28
N LEU A 91 20.55 -8.49 -1.14
CA LEU A 91 19.12 -8.81 -1.12
C LEU A 91 18.26 -7.56 -1.34
N ALA A 92 18.67 -6.40 -0.80
CA ALA A 92 18.01 -5.13 -1.09
C ALA A 92 18.14 -4.71 -2.56
N ALA A 93 19.28 -5.00 -3.21
CA ALA A 93 19.42 -4.76 -4.65
C ALA A 93 18.55 -5.72 -5.48
N PHE A 94 18.42 -6.98 -5.04
CA PHE A 94 17.49 -7.94 -5.64
C PHE A 94 16.05 -7.47 -5.54
N THR A 95 15.61 -6.95 -4.40
CA THR A 95 14.24 -6.42 -4.27
C THR A 95 13.99 -5.26 -5.22
N PHE A 96 14.97 -4.36 -5.42
CA PHE A 96 14.87 -3.31 -6.42
C PHE A 96 14.67 -3.88 -7.82
N TRP A 97 15.63 -4.63 -8.36
CA TRP A 97 15.53 -5.10 -9.74
C TRP A 97 14.36 -6.06 -9.97
N GLY A 98 14.04 -6.90 -8.98
CA GLY A 98 12.88 -7.78 -9.02
C GLY A 98 11.57 -6.98 -9.07
N TRP A 99 11.43 -5.93 -8.27
CA TRP A 99 10.26 -5.07 -8.31
C TRP A 99 10.14 -4.31 -9.64
N GLN A 100 11.24 -3.79 -10.17
CA GLN A 100 11.24 -3.16 -11.49
C GLN A 100 10.82 -4.14 -12.59
N LEU A 101 11.29 -5.38 -12.53
CA LEU A 101 10.90 -6.43 -13.48
C LEU A 101 9.40 -6.73 -13.39
N ILE A 102 8.83 -6.87 -12.19
CA ILE A 102 7.39 -7.09 -11.97
C ILE A 102 6.58 -5.96 -12.63
N ILE A 103 6.97 -4.71 -12.42
CA ILE A 103 6.29 -3.54 -12.99
C ILE A 103 6.37 -3.54 -14.52
N LEU A 104 7.54 -3.87 -15.09
CA LEU A 104 7.69 -3.98 -16.54
C LEU A 104 6.86 -5.12 -17.12
N LEU A 105 6.76 -6.25 -16.42
CA LEU A 105 5.90 -7.36 -16.81
C LEU A 105 4.43 -6.91 -16.81
N ALA A 106 3.96 -6.20 -15.78
CA ALA A 106 2.62 -5.63 -15.74
C ALA A 106 2.34 -4.68 -16.92
N ALA A 107 3.31 -3.82 -17.25
CA ALA A 107 3.22 -2.89 -18.38
C ALA A 107 3.09 -3.58 -19.74
N VAL A 108 3.59 -4.82 -19.86
CA VAL A 108 3.50 -5.61 -21.08
C VAL A 108 2.24 -6.50 -21.06
N THR A 109 2.01 -7.24 -19.99
CA THR A 109 0.98 -8.30 -19.96
C THR A 109 -0.44 -7.74 -19.91
N LEU A 110 -0.68 -6.65 -19.17
CA LEU A 110 -2.02 -6.09 -19.01
C LEU A 110 -2.58 -5.52 -20.34
N PRO A 111 -1.84 -4.71 -21.13
CA PRO A 111 -2.29 -4.31 -22.47
C PRO A 111 -2.44 -5.47 -23.46
N LEU A 112 -1.73 -6.58 -23.27
CA LEU A 112 -1.92 -7.80 -24.06
C LEU A 112 -3.20 -8.56 -23.69
N GLY A 113 -3.89 -8.17 -22.61
CA GLY A 113 -5.11 -8.83 -22.12
C GLY A 113 -4.82 -10.07 -21.28
N ILE A 114 -3.58 -10.24 -20.82
CA ILE A 114 -3.19 -11.33 -19.92
C ILE A 114 -3.49 -10.88 -18.50
N SER A 115 -4.63 -11.34 -17.97
CA SER A 115 -5.07 -10.99 -16.63
C SER A 115 -5.90 -12.09 -15.96
N SER A 116 -5.78 -12.17 -14.63
CA SER A 116 -6.65 -12.97 -13.76
C SER A 116 -8.08 -12.41 -13.67
N GLY A 117 -8.27 -11.11 -13.93
CA GLY A 117 -9.55 -10.41 -13.76
C GLY A 117 -9.89 -10.03 -12.32
N LYS A 118 -9.00 -10.30 -11.35
CA LYS A 118 -9.15 -9.92 -9.94
C LYS A 118 -8.58 -8.53 -9.68
N GLU A 119 -9.39 -7.59 -9.18
CA GLU A 119 -8.93 -6.22 -8.93
C GLU A 119 -7.73 -6.18 -7.96
N TYR A 120 -6.72 -5.38 -8.29
CA TYR A 120 -5.44 -5.28 -7.59
C TYR A 120 -4.58 -6.56 -7.59
N ALA A 121 -5.06 -7.66 -8.18
CA ALA A 121 -4.36 -8.94 -8.31
C ALA A 121 -4.41 -9.42 -9.77
N GLU A 122 -4.34 -8.50 -10.72
CA GLU A 122 -4.63 -8.76 -12.13
C GLU A 122 -3.55 -9.57 -12.85
N LEU A 123 -2.33 -9.61 -12.31
CA LEU A 123 -1.18 -10.27 -12.93
C LEU A 123 -1.35 -11.78 -12.85
N GLU A 124 -0.82 -12.50 -13.85
CA GLU A 124 -0.95 -13.96 -13.91
C GLU A 124 0.12 -14.67 -13.07
N TRP A 125 -0.13 -15.94 -12.78
CA TRP A 125 0.56 -16.74 -11.77
C TRP A 125 2.11 -16.74 -11.82
N PRO A 126 2.82 -16.64 -12.97
CA PRO A 126 4.29 -16.57 -12.94
C PRO A 126 4.77 -15.27 -12.29
N ILE A 127 4.02 -14.18 -12.48
CA ILE A 127 4.32 -12.88 -11.89
C ILE A 127 3.95 -12.89 -10.41
N ASP A 128 2.88 -13.58 -10.00
CA ASP A 128 2.55 -13.75 -8.59
C ASP A 128 3.64 -14.49 -7.80
N ILE A 129 4.27 -15.50 -8.41
CA ILE A 129 5.42 -16.20 -7.83
C ILE A 129 6.60 -15.23 -7.71
N LEU A 130 6.89 -14.46 -8.76
CA LEU A 130 7.98 -13.48 -8.73
C LEU A 130 7.76 -12.41 -7.65
N ILE A 131 6.53 -11.90 -7.52
CA ILE A 131 6.11 -10.99 -6.44
C ILE A 131 6.40 -11.63 -5.10
N THR A 132 5.99 -12.89 -4.90
CA THR A 132 6.22 -13.62 -3.63
C THR A 132 7.71 -13.68 -3.30
N LEU A 133 8.57 -14.04 -4.26
CA LEU A 133 10.01 -14.13 -4.03
C LEU A 133 10.64 -12.77 -3.68
N VAL A 134 10.26 -11.71 -4.41
CA VAL A 134 10.72 -10.34 -4.15
C VAL A 134 10.23 -9.85 -2.79
N TRP A 135 9.00 -10.17 -2.43
CA TRP A 135 8.40 -9.75 -1.16
C TRP A 135 8.99 -10.48 0.04
N VAL A 136 9.28 -11.78 -0.09
CA VAL A 136 10.02 -12.55 0.93
C VAL A 136 11.42 -11.97 1.12
N ALA A 137 12.13 -11.68 0.03
CA ALA A 137 13.43 -11.01 0.10
C ALA A 137 13.33 -9.65 0.81
N TYR A 138 12.29 -8.87 0.53
CA TYR A 138 12.01 -7.61 1.19
C TYR A 138 11.78 -7.78 2.69
N ALA A 139 10.94 -8.74 3.09
CA ALA A 139 10.67 -9.05 4.48
C ALA A 139 11.96 -9.45 5.21
N VAL A 140 12.79 -10.31 4.62
CA VAL A 140 14.09 -10.70 5.20
C VAL A 140 15.00 -9.49 5.40
N VAL A 141 15.10 -8.59 4.41
CA VAL A 141 15.90 -7.36 4.56
C VAL A 141 15.36 -6.49 5.70
N PHE A 142 14.05 -6.23 5.70
CA PHE A 142 13.43 -5.31 6.66
C PHE A 142 13.51 -5.85 8.09
N PHE A 143 13.03 -7.07 8.33
CA PHE A 143 13.05 -7.69 9.66
C PHE A 143 14.46 -8.05 10.12
N GLY A 144 15.36 -8.46 9.21
CA GLY A 144 16.78 -8.61 9.55
C GLY A 144 17.43 -7.31 10.02
N THR A 145 17.00 -6.16 9.46
CA THR A 145 17.49 -4.85 9.90
C THR A 145 16.94 -4.49 11.29
N LEU A 146 15.69 -4.87 11.60
CA LEU A 146 15.11 -4.71 12.94
C LEU A 146 15.79 -5.59 13.99
N ILE A 147 16.20 -6.81 13.63
CA ILE A 147 16.88 -7.75 14.53
C ILE A 147 18.25 -7.23 14.92
N THR A 148 18.98 -6.62 13.96
CA THR A 148 20.34 -6.12 14.17
C THR A 148 20.40 -4.71 14.77
N ARG A 149 19.25 -4.12 15.15
CA ARG A 149 19.16 -2.74 15.68
C ARG A 149 20.04 -2.51 16.91
N LYS A 150 20.48 -1.26 17.09
CA LYS A 150 21.26 -0.82 18.27
C LYS A 150 20.40 -0.34 19.44
N ILE A 151 19.14 0.04 19.19
CA ILE A 151 18.22 0.56 20.21
C ILE A 151 17.33 -0.58 20.72
N SER A 152 17.05 -0.63 22.03
CA SER A 152 16.17 -1.63 22.63
C SER A 152 14.76 -1.61 22.04
N HIS A 153 14.16 -0.42 21.92
CA HIS A 153 12.81 -0.22 21.40
C HIS A 153 12.77 -0.13 19.88
N ILE A 154 11.72 -0.71 19.29
CA ILE A 154 11.39 -0.55 17.87
C ILE A 154 10.47 0.66 17.74
N TYR A 155 10.84 1.61 16.88
CA TYR A 155 10.03 2.82 16.65
C TYR A 155 8.69 2.48 15.97
N VAL A 156 7.64 3.25 16.28
CA VAL A 156 6.25 2.98 15.84
C VAL A 156 6.13 2.91 14.32
N ALA A 157 6.89 3.72 13.56
CA ALA A 157 6.90 3.61 12.10
C ALA A 157 7.19 2.18 11.61
N ASN A 158 8.09 1.47 12.30
CA ASN A 158 8.46 0.11 11.94
C ASN A 158 7.42 -0.92 12.36
N TRP A 159 6.53 -0.61 13.32
CA TRP A 159 5.37 -1.46 13.62
C TRP A 159 4.43 -1.47 12.42
N PHE A 160 4.12 -0.29 11.89
CA PHE A 160 3.29 -0.10 10.71
C PHE A 160 3.93 -0.73 9.46
N PHE A 161 5.21 -0.47 9.19
CA PHE A 161 5.91 -1.11 8.07
C PHE A 161 5.96 -2.64 8.24
N GLY A 162 6.26 -3.15 9.44
CA GLY A 162 6.30 -4.59 9.69
C GLY A 162 4.94 -5.27 9.49
N ALA A 163 3.87 -4.67 10.01
CA ALA A 163 2.51 -5.16 9.82
C ALA A 163 2.10 -5.13 8.34
N PHE A 164 2.42 -4.05 7.63
CA PHE A 164 2.25 -3.94 6.19
C PHE A 164 2.91 -5.11 5.44
N ILE A 165 4.21 -5.34 5.70
CA ILE A 165 4.99 -6.35 4.99
C ILE A 165 4.39 -7.75 5.19
N LEU A 166 4.08 -8.10 6.45
CA LEU A 166 3.57 -9.41 6.81
C LEU A 166 2.16 -9.63 6.25
N THR A 167 1.25 -8.68 6.48
CA THR A 167 -0.13 -8.84 6.02
C THR A 167 -0.20 -8.90 4.50
N VAL A 168 0.49 -8.01 3.78
CA VAL A 168 0.49 -8.04 2.29
C VAL A 168 1.00 -9.38 1.75
N ALA A 169 1.99 -10.00 2.39
CA ALA A 169 2.45 -11.33 2.00
C ALA A 169 1.33 -12.38 2.14
N VAL A 170 0.61 -12.38 3.27
CA VAL A 170 -0.52 -13.29 3.53
C VAL A 170 -1.66 -13.03 2.55
N LEU A 171 -2.01 -11.76 2.32
CA LEU A 171 -3.05 -11.36 1.36
C LEU A 171 -2.73 -11.89 -0.03
N HIS A 172 -1.50 -11.63 -0.51
CA HIS A 172 -1.03 -12.04 -1.84
C HIS A 172 -1.10 -13.56 -2.01
N LEU A 173 -0.53 -14.31 -1.08
CA LEU A 173 -0.49 -15.77 -1.16
C LEU A 173 -1.90 -16.41 -1.18
N VAL A 174 -2.82 -15.87 -0.37
CA VAL A 174 -4.18 -16.41 -0.30
C VAL A 174 -4.99 -16.02 -1.54
N ASN A 175 -5.01 -14.76 -1.95
CA ASN A 175 -5.86 -14.34 -3.07
C ASN A 175 -5.37 -14.84 -4.44
N SER A 176 -4.04 -14.97 -4.60
CA SER A 176 -3.41 -15.48 -5.82
C SER A 176 -3.34 -17.01 -5.88
N ALA A 177 -3.96 -17.73 -4.94
CA ALA A 177 -4.11 -19.18 -5.06
C ALA A 177 -4.94 -19.51 -6.30
N ALA A 178 -4.31 -20.15 -7.28
CA ALA A 178 -4.91 -20.43 -8.57
C ALA A 178 -4.33 -21.73 -9.17
N ILE A 179 -5.08 -22.35 -10.08
CA ILE A 179 -4.64 -23.51 -10.87
C ILE A 179 -4.14 -22.99 -12.22
N PRO A 180 -2.82 -23.13 -12.52
CA PRO A 180 -2.28 -22.78 -13.83
C PRO A 180 -2.85 -23.67 -14.94
N VAL A 181 -3.26 -23.06 -16.05
CA VAL A 181 -3.69 -23.77 -17.27
C VAL A 181 -2.64 -23.61 -18.38
N SER A 182 -2.02 -22.44 -18.47
CA SER A 182 -0.90 -22.17 -19.35
C SER A 182 0.04 -21.14 -18.72
N LEU A 183 1.15 -20.81 -19.39
CA LEU A 183 2.08 -19.78 -18.90
C LEU A 183 1.40 -18.42 -18.67
N THR A 184 0.37 -18.10 -19.45
CA THR A 184 -0.32 -16.80 -19.42
C THR A 184 -1.77 -16.93 -18.93
N LYS A 185 -2.14 -18.05 -18.30
CA LYS A 185 -3.50 -18.25 -17.82
C LYS A 185 -3.58 -19.17 -16.60
N SER A 186 -4.36 -18.74 -15.62
CA SER A 186 -4.79 -19.52 -14.47
C SER A 186 -6.27 -19.29 -14.16
N TYR A 187 -6.84 -20.16 -13.33
CA TYR A 187 -8.17 -20.00 -12.74
C TYR A 187 -8.06 -19.95 -11.22
N SER A 188 -8.80 -19.04 -10.58
CA SER A 188 -8.85 -18.90 -9.12
C SER A 188 -9.13 -20.25 -8.45
N ALA A 189 -8.47 -20.52 -7.33
CA ALA A 189 -8.75 -21.70 -6.50
C ALA A 189 -10.13 -21.61 -5.82
N TYR A 190 -10.77 -20.45 -5.86
CA TYR A 190 -12.07 -20.17 -5.27
C TYR A 190 -13.09 -19.83 -6.35
N ALA A 191 -14.39 -19.92 -6.03
CA ALA A 191 -15.46 -19.53 -6.94
C ALA A 191 -16.61 -18.81 -6.22
N GLY A 192 -17.40 -18.07 -7.00
CA GLY A 192 -18.64 -17.43 -6.55
C GLY A 192 -18.44 -16.53 -5.32
N VAL A 193 -19.31 -16.70 -4.32
CA VAL A 193 -19.33 -15.86 -3.12
C VAL A 193 -18.05 -15.98 -2.29
N GLN A 194 -17.42 -17.15 -2.26
CA GLN A 194 -16.15 -17.34 -1.55
C GLN A 194 -15.01 -16.58 -2.23
N ASP A 195 -14.94 -16.65 -3.56
CA ASP A 195 -13.95 -15.89 -4.32
C ASP A 195 -14.16 -14.39 -4.16
N ALA A 196 -15.43 -13.93 -4.17
CA ALA A 196 -15.76 -12.53 -3.90
C ALA A 196 -15.30 -12.07 -2.50
N MET A 197 -15.54 -12.89 -1.47
CA MET A 197 -15.12 -12.56 -0.10
C MET A 197 -13.60 -12.50 0.01
N ILE A 198 -12.88 -13.49 -0.52
CA ILE A 198 -11.41 -13.52 -0.50
C ILE A 198 -10.83 -12.36 -1.31
N GLN A 199 -11.43 -12.07 -2.48
CA GLN A 199 -11.05 -10.95 -3.34
C GLN A 199 -11.17 -9.61 -2.62
N TRP A 200 -12.25 -9.37 -1.86
CA TRP A 200 -12.42 -8.09 -1.16
C TRP A 200 -11.81 -8.04 0.23
N TRP A 201 -11.61 -9.18 0.88
CA TRP A 201 -10.67 -9.28 1.99
C TRP A 201 -9.26 -8.90 1.52
N TYR A 202 -8.81 -9.37 0.36
CA TYR A 202 -7.57 -8.95 -0.27
C TYR A 202 -7.60 -7.47 -0.66
N GLY A 203 -8.54 -7.04 -1.50
CA GLY A 203 -8.57 -5.70 -2.08
C GLY A 203 -8.67 -4.61 -1.03
N HIS A 204 -9.54 -4.78 -0.03
CA HIS A 204 -9.64 -3.82 1.06
C HIS A 204 -8.36 -3.74 1.88
N ASN A 205 -7.78 -4.89 2.24
CA ASN A 205 -6.56 -4.93 3.03
C ASN A 205 -5.31 -4.59 2.20
N ALA A 206 -5.35 -4.67 0.87
CA ALA A 206 -4.33 -4.10 0.01
C ALA A 206 -4.29 -2.59 0.22
N VAL A 207 -5.42 -1.90 0.16
CA VAL A 207 -5.48 -0.47 0.54
C VAL A 207 -5.13 -0.27 2.02
N GLY A 208 -5.66 -1.11 2.92
CA GLY A 208 -5.48 -0.98 4.36
C GLY A 208 -4.05 -1.14 4.87
N PHE A 209 -3.30 -2.05 4.28
CA PHE A 209 -1.94 -2.34 4.72
C PHE A 209 -0.89 -1.73 3.80
N PHE A 210 -1.09 -1.80 2.48
CA PHE A 210 -0.16 -1.21 1.53
C PHE A 210 -0.29 0.31 1.51
N LEU A 211 -1.51 0.85 1.35
CA LEU A 211 -1.73 2.29 1.18
C LEU A 211 -2.07 3.05 2.46
N THR A 212 -2.52 2.38 3.52
CA THR A 212 -2.76 3.00 4.83
C THR A 212 -1.64 2.66 5.81
N ALA A 213 -1.45 1.40 6.22
CA ALA A 213 -0.45 1.07 7.24
C ALA A 213 0.98 1.43 6.80
N GLY A 214 1.39 1.03 5.59
CA GLY A 214 2.69 1.38 5.04
C GLY A 214 2.94 2.90 5.01
N PHE A 215 1.94 3.68 4.57
CA PHE A 215 2.02 5.14 4.53
C PHE A 215 1.91 5.81 5.90
N LEU A 216 1.24 5.20 6.88
CA LEU A 216 1.32 5.62 8.29
C LEU A 216 2.75 5.41 8.82
N GLY A 217 3.46 4.36 8.39
CA GLY A 217 4.89 4.20 8.63
C GLY A 217 5.71 5.38 8.09
N ILE A 218 5.42 5.82 6.86
CA ILE A 218 6.02 7.04 6.27
C ILE A 218 5.69 8.25 7.14
N MET A 219 4.42 8.46 7.48
CA MET A 219 3.97 9.58 8.31
C MET A 219 4.73 9.64 9.64
N TYR A 220 4.83 8.51 10.34
CA TYR A 220 5.49 8.42 11.65
C TYR A 220 6.97 8.73 11.60
N TYR A 221 7.62 8.51 10.47
CA TYR A 221 9.00 8.91 10.29
C TYR A 221 9.14 10.38 9.86
N PHE A 222 8.45 10.77 8.78
CA PHE A 222 8.72 12.04 8.09
C PHE A 222 8.07 13.25 8.77
N ILE A 223 6.89 13.13 9.38
CA ILE A 223 6.26 14.29 10.05
C ILE A 223 7.09 14.78 11.24
N PRO A 224 7.42 13.95 12.24
CA PRO A 224 8.25 14.40 13.37
C PRO A 224 9.61 14.91 12.89
N LYS A 225 10.18 14.25 11.87
CA LYS A 225 11.50 14.61 11.34
C LYS A 225 11.51 15.96 10.64
N GLN A 226 10.51 16.23 9.79
CA GLN A 226 10.41 17.49 9.05
C GLN A 226 9.95 18.63 9.97
N ALA A 227 8.99 18.37 10.86
CA ALA A 227 8.53 19.36 11.83
C ALA A 227 9.60 19.70 12.89
N GLY A 228 10.56 18.80 13.14
CA GLY A 228 11.52 18.92 14.25
C GLY A 228 10.80 18.88 15.60
N ARG A 229 9.78 18.03 15.72
CA ARG A 229 8.93 17.91 16.91
C ARG A 229 8.86 16.44 17.35
N PRO A 230 8.74 16.15 18.66
CA PRO A 230 8.44 14.80 19.11
C PRO A 230 7.03 14.40 18.67
N VAL A 231 6.81 13.09 18.46
CA VAL A 231 5.46 12.55 18.23
C VAL A 231 4.56 12.93 19.40
N TYR A 232 3.35 13.39 19.08
CA TYR A 232 2.39 13.90 20.07
C TYR A 232 2.04 12.91 21.18
N SER A 233 1.54 11.71 20.85
CA SER A 233 1.08 10.74 21.84
C SER A 233 1.51 9.32 21.51
N TYR A 234 2.43 8.79 22.31
CA TYR A 234 2.84 7.38 22.24
C TYR A 234 1.71 6.43 22.63
N ARG A 235 0.87 6.78 23.62
CA ARG A 235 -0.29 5.94 23.98
C ARG A 235 -1.27 5.83 22.82
N LEU A 236 -1.51 6.94 22.12
CA LEU A 236 -2.33 6.92 20.91
C LEU A 236 -1.68 6.06 19.84
N SER A 237 -0.34 6.13 19.66
CA SER A 237 0.42 5.24 18.77
C SER A 237 0.19 3.76 19.05
N VAL A 238 0.08 3.35 20.31
CA VAL A 238 -0.22 1.95 20.67
C VAL A 238 -1.67 1.59 20.35
N VAL A 239 -2.63 2.38 20.84
CA VAL A 239 -4.05 2.10 20.69
C VAL A 239 -4.45 2.07 19.23
N HIS A 240 -4.10 3.12 18.48
CA HIS A 240 -4.51 3.22 17.08
C HIS A 240 -3.80 2.17 16.21
N PHE A 241 -2.56 1.79 16.50
CA PHE A 241 -1.87 0.73 15.76
C PHE A 241 -2.61 -0.61 15.91
N TRP A 242 -2.80 -1.08 17.14
CA TRP A 242 -3.41 -2.39 17.37
C TRP A 242 -4.86 -2.44 16.93
N ALA A 243 -5.63 -1.40 17.24
CA ALA A 243 -7.01 -1.32 16.79
C ALA A 243 -7.11 -1.26 15.26
N LEU A 244 -6.26 -0.49 14.57
CA LEU A 244 -6.26 -0.40 13.11
C LEU A 244 -5.92 -1.74 12.47
N ILE A 245 -4.78 -2.33 12.85
CA ILE A 245 -4.30 -3.59 12.25
C ILE A 245 -5.26 -4.75 12.49
N PHE A 246 -5.94 -4.79 13.64
CA PHE A 246 -6.97 -5.80 13.89
C PHE A 246 -8.25 -5.55 13.08
N THR A 247 -8.80 -4.32 13.14
CA THR A 247 -10.12 -4.02 12.59
C THR A 247 -10.14 -3.99 11.07
N TYR A 248 -9.07 -3.55 10.41
CA TYR A 248 -9.00 -3.49 8.94
C TYR A 248 -9.25 -4.86 8.28
N MET A 249 -8.80 -5.94 8.92
CA MET A 249 -8.94 -7.32 8.41
C MET A 249 -10.41 -7.75 8.22
N TRP A 250 -11.35 -7.08 8.89
CA TRP A 250 -12.77 -7.42 8.87
C TRP A 250 -13.58 -6.59 7.88
N ALA A 251 -13.03 -5.52 7.34
CA ALA A 251 -13.80 -4.53 6.56
C ALA A 251 -14.02 -4.95 5.09
N GLY A 252 -13.42 -6.03 4.61
CA GLY A 252 -13.61 -6.54 3.24
C GLY A 252 -15.07 -6.64 2.76
N PRO A 253 -16.03 -7.18 3.54
CA PRO A 253 -17.42 -7.32 3.10
C PRO A 253 -18.17 -6.01 2.83
N HIS A 254 -17.63 -4.84 3.17
CA HIS A 254 -18.26 -3.56 2.84
C HIS A 254 -18.30 -3.27 1.32
N HIS A 255 -17.52 -4.01 0.53
CA HIS A 255 -17.54 -3.99 -0.93
C HIS A 255 -18.64 -4.89 -1.52
N LEU A 256 -19.30 -5.67 -0.67
CA LEU A 256 -20.20 -6.76 -1.05
C LEU A 256 -21.59 -6.60 -0.44
N HIS A 257 -21.98 -5.38 -0.09
CA HIS A 257 -23.32 -5.08 0.37
C HIS A 257 -24.36 -5.33 -0.71
N TYR A 258 -25.49 -5.93 -0.32
CA TYR A 258 -26.59 -6.29 -1.22
C TYR A 258 -26.17 -7.18 -2.41
N THR A 259 -25.10 -7.96 -2.24
CA THR A 259 -24.69 -8.99 -3.18
C THR A 259 -25.16 -10.38 -2.73
N ALA A 260 -24.72 -11.43 -3.43
CA ALA A 260 -24.94 -12.82 -3.01
C ALA A 260 -24.16 -13.24 -1.74
N LEU A 261 -23.27 -12.38 -1.20
CA LEU A 261 -22.61 -12.63 0.08
C LEU A 261 -23.62 -12.71 1.23
N PRO A 262 -23.56 -13.70 2.14
CA PRO A 262 -24.49 -13.81 3.26
C PRO A 262 -24.59 -12.54 4.09
N ASP A 263 -25.81 -12.20 4.51
CA ASP A 263 -26.10 -10.97 5.24
C ASP A 263 -25.28 -10.80 6.52
N TRP A 264 -24.98 -11.89 7.23
CA TRP A 264 -24.17 -11.85 8.44
C TRP A 264 -22.76 -11.35 8.16
N ALA A 265 -22.15 -11.79 7.05
CA ALA A 265 -20.80 -11.39 6.67
C ALA A 265 -20.78 -9.92 6.23
N GLN A 266 -21.79 -9.49 5.48
CA GLN A 266 -21.97 -8.08 5.14
C GLN A 266 -22.09 -7.21 6.41
N SER A 267 -22.92 -7.60 7.37
CA SER A 267 -23.12 -6.84 8.61
C SER A 267 -21.87 -6.75 9.48
N ILE A 268 -21.04 -7.81 9.52
CA ILE A 268 -19.71 -7.76 10.15
C ILE A 268 -18.81 -6.73 9.45
N GLY A 269 -18.76 -6.75 8.12
CA GLY A 269 -17.98 -5.77 7.35
C GLY A 269 -18.39 -4.33 7.63
N MET A 270 -19.69 -4.05 7.66
CA MET A 270 -20.23 -2.73 8.02
C MET A 270 -19.83 -2.34 9.45
N LEU A 271 -20.07 -3.22 10.43
CA LEU A 271 -19.79 -2.93 11.85
C LEU A 271 -18.30 -2.59 12.07
N PHE A 272 -17.39 -3.42 11.54
CA PHE A 272 -15.96 -3.17 11.71
C PHE A 272 -15.46 -1.98 10.91
N SER A 273 -16.05 -1.67 9.76
CA SER A 273 -15.73 -0.45 9.01
C SER A 273 -16.13 0.82 9.76
N LEU A 274 -17.25 0.80 10.49
CA LEU A 274 -17.62 1.90 11.39
C LEU A 274 -16.67 2.03 12.57
N ILE A 275 -16.28 0.92 13.19
CA ILE A 275 -15.29 0.92 14.28
C ILE A 275 -13.93 1.44 13.78
N LEU A 276 -13.55 1.10 12.54
CA LEU A 276 -12.28 1.46 11.90
C LEU A 276 -12.07 2.98 11.75
N LEU A 277 -13.13 3.78 11.82
CA LEU A 277 -13.05 5.25 11.83
C LEU A 277 -12.14 5.75 12.96
N ALA A 278 -12.36 5.25 14.18
CA ALA A 278 -11.64 5.72 15.37
C ALA A 278 -10.12 5.50 15.30
N PRO A 279 -9.59 4.28 15.04
CA PRO A 279 -8.16 4.07 14.95
C PRO A 279 -7.53 4.70 13.69
N SER A 280 -8.30 4.86 12.60
CA SER A 280 -7.83 5.60 11.42
C SER A 280 -7.60 7.07 11.76
N TRP A 281 -8.59 7.74 12.35
CA TRP A 281 -8.42 9.12 12.82
C TRP A 281 -7.37 9.26 13.93
N GLY A 282 -7.13 8.22 14.72
CA GLY A 282 -5.98 8.16 15.63
C GLY A 282 -4.64 8.44 14.92
N GLY A 283 -4.47 7.95 13.68
CA GLY A 283 -3.30 8.25 12.85
C GLY A 283 -3.24 9.73 12.45
N MET A 284 -4.35 10.29 11.94
CA MET A 284 -4.45 11.70 11.58
C MET A 284 -4.16 12.61 12.78
N ILE A 285 -4.82 12.35 13.91
CA ILE A 285 -4.68 13.16 15.13
C ILE A 285 -3.23 13.13 15.61
N ASN A 286 -2.60 11.95 15.66
CA ASN A 286 -1.23 11.88 16.14
C ASN A 286 -0.24 12.62 15.21
N GLY A 287 -0.47 12.55 13.90
CA GLY A 287 0.31 13.29 12.91
C GLY A 287 0.10 14.81 12.96
N ILE A 288 -1.16 15.28 12.97
CA ILE A 288 -1.48 16.72 13.02
C ILE A 288 -1.04 17.33 14.35
N MET A 289 -1.33 16.68 15.47
CA MET A 289 -1.01 17.23 16.79
C MET A 289 0.50 17.25 17.05
N THR A 290 1.30 16.46 16.33
CA THR A 290 2.77 16.56 16.33
C THR A 290 3.24 17.94 15.83
N LEU A 291 2.47 18.60 14.95
CA LEU A 291 2.76 19.97 14.52
C LEU A 291 2.33 21.06 15.49
N SER A 292 1.66 20.73 16.61
CA SER A 292 1.24 21.75 17.59
C SER A 292 2.41 22.63 18.01
N GLY A 293 2.25 23.95 17.86
CA GLY A 293 3.30 24.97 18.08
C GLY A 293 4.36 25.12 16.97
N ALA A 294 4.31 24.30 15.91
CA ALA A 294 5.14 24.40 14.70
C ALA A 294 4.35 24.80 13.45
N TRP A 295 3.07 25.17 13.59
CA TRP A 295 2.19 25.59 12.50
C TRP A 295 2.73 26.74 11.65
N HIS A 296 3.53 27.64 12.22
CA HIS A 296 4.19 28.72 11.48
C HIS A 296 5.08 28.20 10.34
N LYS A 297 5.67 26.99 10.48
CA LYS A 297 6.47 26.35 9.43
C LYS A 297 5.67 26.01 8.18
N LEU A 298 4.34 25.88 8.29
CA LEU A 298 3.49 25.70 7.12
C LEU A 298 3.42 26.92 6.22
N ARG A 299 4.03 28.06 6.56
CA ARG A 299 4.15 29.18 5.62
C ARG A 299 5.31 28.96 4.65
N ASP A 300 6.43 28.49 5.19
CA ASP A 300 7.73 28.51 4.53
C ASP A 300 8.22 27.12 4.06
N ASP A 301 7.79 26.03 4.71
CA ASP A 301 8.19 24.66 4.39
C ASP A 301 7.12 23.95 3.54
N PRO A 302 7.31 23.83 2.20
CA PRO A 302 6.35 23.16 1.34
C PRO A 302 6.28 21.66 1.57
N ILE A 303 7.35 21.01 2.05
CA ILE A 303 7.34 19.57 2.34
C ILE A 303 6.37 19.32 3.50
N LEU A 304 6.43 20.15 4.54
CA LEU A 304 5.52 20.05 5.66
C LEU A 304 4.07 20.37 5.27
N LYS A 305 3.84 21.30 4.33
CA LYS A 305 2.51 21.52 3.72
C LYS A 305 1.98 20.23 3.09
N PHE A 306 2.76 19.56 2.25
CA PHE A 306 2.35 18.29 1.63
C PHE A 306 1.98 17.24 2.68
N LEU A 307 2.79 17.07 3.73
CA LEU A 307 2.54 16.08 4.78
C LEU A 307 1.25 16.38 5.56
N VAL A 308 0.97 17.64 5.88
CA VAL A 308 -0.26 18.03 6.59
C VAL A 308 -1.49 17.90 5.69
N THR A 309 -1.42 18.38 4.45
CA THR A 309 -2.52 18.22 3.49
C THR A 309 -2.81 16.75 3.23
N SER A 310 -1.79 15.90 3.14
CA SER A 310 -1.94 14.45 3.04
C SER A 310 -2.73 13.88 4.23
N LEU A 311 -2.46 14.32 5.46
CA LEU A 311 -3.24 13.90 6.64
C LEU A 311 -4.68 14.39 6.62
N SER A 312 -4.94 15.58 6.07
CA SER A 312 -6.32 16.08 5.91
C SER A 312 -7.12 15.20 4.95
N PHE A 313 -6.54 14.85 3.79
CA PHE A 313 -7.20 13.92 2.85
C PHE A 313 -7.33 12.51 3.43
N TYR A 314 -6.33 12.03 4.16
CA TYR A 314 -6.42 10.76 4.88
C TYR A 314 -7.56 10.76 5.90
N GLY A 315 -7.71 11.82 6.71
CA GLY A 315 -8.81 11.95 7.65
C GLY A 315 -10.17 12.03 6.97
N MET A 316 -10.26 12.77 5.87
CA MET A 316 -11.47 12.87 5.05
C MET A 316 -11.88 11.51 4.48
N SER A 317 -10.97 10.80 3.82
CA SER A 317 -11.29 9.52 3.18
C SER A 317 -11.53 8.40 4.20
N THR A 318 -10.84 8.43 5.35
CA THR A 318 -11.09 7.50 6.46
C THR A 318 -12.32 7.85 7.30
N PHE A 319 -13.00 8.94 6.96
CA PHE A 319 -14.37 9.21 7.39
C PHE A 319 -15.37 8.79 6.32
N GLU A 320 -15.15 9.18 5.07
CA GLU A 320 -16.00 8.82 3.92
C GLU A 320 -16.14 7.30 3.76
N GLY A 321 -15.06 6.54 3.86
CA GLY A 321 -15.07 5.08 3.77
C GLY A 321 -16.04 4.42 4.76
N PRO A 322 -15.91 4.64 6.07
CA PRO A 322 -16.89 4.19 7.06
C PRO A 322 -18.33 4.63 6.75
N MET A 323 -18.56 5.84 6.24
CA MET A 323 -19.90 6.27 5.85
C MET A 323 -20.46 5.46 4.66
N MET A 324 -19.65 5.21 3.63
CA MET A 324 -20.03 4.37 2.48
C MET A 324 -20.12 2.88 2.81
N SER A 325 -19.59 2.44 3.95
CA SER A 325 -19.75 1.08 4.47
C SER A 325 -21.10 0.84 5.17
N ILE A 326 -21.89 1.89 5.39
CA ILE A 326 -23.25 1.74 5.89
C ILE A 326 -24.09 1.22 4.73
N LYS A 327 -24.75 0.06 4.89
CA LYS A 327 -25.54 -0.58 3.83
C LYS A 327 -26.43 0.42 3.08
N THR A 328 -27.23 1.23 3.77
CA THR A 328 -28.12 2.22 3.15
C THR A 328 -27.40 3.28 2.30
N VAL A 329 -26.20 3.69 2.70
CA VAL A 329 -25.38 4.63 1.91
C VAL A 329 -24.78 3.91 0.71
N ASN A 330 -24.26 2.70 0.92
CA ASN A 330 -23.69 1.87 -0.13
C ASN A 330 -24.69 1.56 -1.25
N ALA A 331 -25.98 1.43 -0.93
CA ALA A 331 -27.05 1.21 -1.91
C ALA A 331 -27.22 2.35 -2.94
N LEU A 332 -26.58 3.52 -2.71
CA LEU A 332 -26.58 4.66 -3.63
C LEU A 332 -25.33 4.70 -4.52
N SER A 333 -24.33 3.86 -4.24
CA SER A 333 -23.00 3.90 -4.85
C SER A 333 -22.86 2.98 -6.07
#